data_AF-A0A4Q4D1N1-F1
#
_entry.id   AF-A0A4Q4D1N1-F1
#
_cell.length_a   1.000
_cell.length_b   1.000
_cell.length_c   1.000
_cell.angle_alpha   90.00
_cell.angle_beta   90.00
_cell.angle_gamma   90.00
#
_symmetry.space_group_name_H-M   'P 1'
#
loop_
_entity.id
_entity.type
_entity.pdbx_description
1 polymer ?
#
loop_
_entity_poly.entity_id
_entity_poly.type
_entity_poly.pdbx_seq_one_letter_code
_entity_poly.pdbx_strand_id
1 'polypeptide(L)'
;MARPNAGTKGVPRIDREQQILAAASEEFGTQGYAGTSVATVADRAGISKPLVYNYFGSKDGLYAACLDRAGVILGDEIERIAGGDAVGIDRGIRTLEGMFSVLEPQPYLWRLSFDPTAPATGDVAGIAATHT
;
A
#
# COMPACT_ATOMS: atom_id res chain seq x y z
N MET A 1 -24.51 6.34 -22.36
CA MET A 1 -25.07 5.64 -21.17
C MET A 1 -24.26 6.11 -19.96
N ALA A 2 -24.83 6.97 -19.12
CA ALA A 2 -24.11 7.64 -18.03
C ALA A 2 -23.96 6.70 -16.83
N ARG A 3 -22.74 6.53 -16.33
CA ARG A 3 -22.46 5.78 -15.09
C ARG A 3 -23.08 6.55 -13.90
N PRO A 4 -23.89 5.91 -13.04
CA PRO A 4 -24.46 6.59 -11.88
C PRO A 4 -23.33 7.08 -10.97
N ASN A 5 -23.41 8.35 -10.58
CA ASN A 5 -22.44 8.99 -9.70
C ASN A 5 -22.60 8.39 -8.29
N ALA A 6 -21.78 7.40 -7.95
CA ALA A 6 -21.78 6.73 -6.66
C ALA A 6 -21.19 7.65 -5.56
N GLY A 7 -21.89 8.74 -5.29
CA GLY A 7 -21.72 9.53 -4.08
C GLY A 7 -22.28 8.73 -2.90
N THR A 8 -21.43 7.92 -2.29
CA THR A 8 -21.28 7.74 -0.84
C THR A 8 -22.37 8.37 0.03
N LYS A 9 -23.49 7.69 0.27
CA LYS A 9 -24.31 7.95 1.46
C LYS A 9 -23.98 6.89 2.50
N GLY A 10 -23.19 7.27 3.51
CA GLY A 10 -23.12 6.56 4.79
C GLY A 10 -21.86 5.76 5.12
N VAL A 11 -20.86 5.66 4.23
CA VAL A 11 -19.62 4.95 4.61
C VAL A 11 -18.67 5.89 5.37
N PRO A 12 -18.21 5.50 6.57
CA PRO A 12 -17.22 6.24 7.34
C PRO A 12 -15.99 6.60 6.50
N ARG A 13 -15.42 7.78 6.76
CA ARG A 13 -14.21 8.27 6.07
C ARG A 13 -13.07 7.27 6.14
N ILE A 14 -12.88 6.63 7.29
CA ILE A 14 -11.80 5.66 7.52
C ILE A 14 -11.95 4.42 6.63
N ASP A 15 -13.15 3.85 6.54
CA ASP A 15 -13.42 2.69 5.67
C ASP A 15 -13.22 3.05 4.20
N ARG A 16 -13.59 4.29 3.83
CA ARG A 16 -13.37 4.83 2.49
C ARG A 16 -11.88 4.92 2.17
N GLU A 17 -11.10 5.45 3.09
CA GLU A 17 -9.66 5.59 2.96
C GLU A 17 -8.99 4.22 2.81
N GLN A 18 -9.37 3.25 3.65
CA GLN A 18 -8.88 1.87 3.55
C GLN A 18 -9.23 1.22 2.22
N GLN A 19 -10.44 1.45 1.69
CA GLN A 19 -10.84 0.95 0.38
C GLN A 19 -9.96 1.51 -0.74
N ILE A 20 -9.65 2.81 -0.69
CA ILE A 20 -8.78 3.44 -1.69
C ILE A 20 -7.36 2.90 -1.58
N LEU A 21 -6.83 2.80 -0.36
CA LEU A 21 -5.47 2.29 -0.11
C LEU A 21 -5.30 0.83 -0.55
N ALA A 22 -6.32 -0.01 -0.36
CA ALA A 22 -6.29 -1.39 -0.84
C ALA A 22 -6.17 -1.45 -2.37
N ALA A 23 -7.03 -0.71 -3.09
CA ALA A 23 -7.00 -0.66 -4.55
C ALA A 23 -5.70 -0.03 -5.09
N ALA A 24 -5.21 1.01 -4.42
CA ALA A 24 -3.98 1.70 -4.80
C ALA A 24 -2.74 0.83 -4.58
N SER A 25 -2.64 0.14 -3.44
CA SER A 25 -1.52 -0.74 -3.13
C SER A 25 -1.40 -1.87 -4.15
N GLU A 26 -2.53 -2.43 -4.58
CA GLU A 26 -2.57 -3.46 -5.63
C GLU A 26 -2.11 -2.92 -6.98
N GLU A 27 -2.62 -1.76 -7.39
CA GLU A 27 -2.26 -1.12 -8.67
C GLU A 27 -0.77 -0.75 -8.70
N PHE A 28 -0.27 -0.08 -7.65
CA PHE A 28 1.13 0.31 -7.55
C PHE A 28 2.06 -0.91 -7.46
N GLY A 29 1.73 -1.92 -6.68
CA GLY A 29 2.55 -3.13 -6.63
C GLY A 29 2.56 -3.91 -7.95
N THR A 30 1.50 -3.80 -8.77
CA THR A 30 1.43 -4.47 -10.07
C THR A 30 2.12 -3.69 -11.19
N GLN A 31 1.85 -2.38 -11.29
CA GLN A 31 2.28 -1.54 -12.41
C GLN A 31 3.52 -0.69 -12.11
N GLY A 32 3.95 -0.65 -10.84
CA GLY A 32 4.91 0.31 -10.34
C GLY A 32 4.34 1.73 -10.27
N TYR A 33 5.09 2.63 -9.65
CA TYR A 33 4.79 4.04 -9.52
C TYR A 33 4.58 4.66 -10.90
N ALA A 34 5.49 4.45 -11.85
CA ALA A 34 5.39 5.06 -13.17
C ALA A 34 4.14 4.61 -13.96
N GLY A 35 3.84 3.31 -13.93
CA GLY A 35 2.72 2.72 -14.68
C GLY A 35 1.34 2.95 -14.06
N THR A 36 1.27 3.31 -12.78
CA THR A 36 0.00 3.45 -12.07
C THR A 36 -0.79 4.68 -12.50
N SER A 37 -2.10 4.48 -12.72
CA SER A 37 -3.06 5.54 -13.00
C SER A 37 -4.01 5.75 -11.83
N VAL A 38 -4.07 6.98 -11.31
CA VAL A 38 -5.06 7.37 -10.27
C VAL A 38 -6.50 7.19 -10.77
N ALA A 39 -6.74 7.24 -12.08
CA ALA A 39 -8.06 6.95 -12.64
C ALA A 39 -8.41 5.46 -12.50
N THR A 40 -7.46 4.56 -12.77
CA THR A 40 -7.64 3.11 -12.58
C THR A 40 -7.88 2.78 -11.11
N VAL A 41 -7.13 3.40 -10.19
CA VAL A 41 -7.36 3.27 -8.75
C VAL A 41 -8.78 3.68 -8.36
N ALA A 42 -9.25 4.84 -8.86
CA ALA A 42 -10.59 5.33 -8.58
C ALA A 42 -11.68 4.36 -9.08
N ASP A 43 -11.51 3.85 -10.31
CA ASP A 43 -12.41 2.87 -10.91
C ASP A 43 -12.46 1.57 -10.08
N ARG A 44 -11.30 1.05 -9.66
CA ARG A 44 -11.18 -0.16 -8.81
C ARG A 44 -11.79 0.04 -7.42
N ALA A 45 -11.58 1.21 -6.83
CA ALA A 45 -12.17 1.59 -5.55
C ALA A 45 -13.67 1.96 -5.67
N GLY A 46 -14.25 1.97 -6.88
CA GLY A 46 -15.65 2.31 -7.10
C GLY A 46 -15.99 3.76 -6.73
N ILE A 47 -15.04 4.69 -6.87
CA ILE A 47 -15.21 6.11 -6.53
C ILE A 47 -14.76 7.02 -7.67
N SER A 48 -14.98 8.32 -7.51
CA SER A 48 -14.53 9.30 -8.50
C SER A 48 -13.06 9.68 -8.32
N LYS A 49 -12.36 9.96 -9.42
CA LYS A 49 -10.96 10.44 -9.41
C LYS A 49 -10.75 11.70 -8.56
N PRO A 50 -11.64 12.72 -8.58
CA PRO A 50 -11.52 13.88 -7.68
C PRO A 50 -11.61 13.49 -6.20
N LEU A 51 -12.39 12.46 -5.86
CA LEU A 51 -12.48 12.00 -4.47
C LEU A 51 -11.14 11.38 -4.02
N VAL A 52 -10.44 10.63 -4.87
CA VAL A 52 -9.08 10.14 -4.54
C VAL A 52 -8.15 11.31 -4.21
N TYR A 53 -8.12 12.35 -5.04
CA TYR A 53 -7.30 13.54 -4.75
C TYR A 53 -7.74 14.32 -3.51
N ASN A 54 -9.04 14.30 -3.16
CA ASN A 54 -9.51 14.92 -1.92
C ASN A 54 -8.96 14.20 -0.66
N TYR A 55 -8.72 12.89 -0.73
CA TYR A 55 -8.12 12.15 0.38
C TYR A 55 -6.60 12.30 0.44
N PHE A 56 -5.93 12.22 -0.72
CA PHE A 56 -4.47 12.04 -0.77
C PHE A 56 -3.69 13.18 -1.42
N GLY A 57 -4.38 14.20 -1.96
CA GLY A 57 -3.80 15.39 -2.59
C GLY A 57 -3.19 15.15 -3.97
N SER A 58 -2.37 14.12 -4.13
CA SER A 58 -1.63 13.80 -5.34
C SER A 58 -1.43 12.29 -5.53
N LYS A 59 -0.86 11.89 -6.66
CA LYS A 59 -0.40 10.50 -6.88
C LYS A 59 0.72 10.15 -5.89
N ASP A 60 1.57 11.11 -5.56
CA ASP A 60 2.68 10.96 -4.61
C ASP A 60 2.17 10.75 -3.19
N GLY A 61 1.19 11.56 -2.77
CA GLY A 61 0.56 11.40 -1.45
C GLY A 61 -0.18 10.07 -1.33
N LEU A 62 -0.81 9.61 -2.41
CA LEU A 62 -1.44 8.29 -2.44
C LEU A 62 -0.39 7.16 -2.36
N TYR A 63 0.71 7.28 -3.10
CA TYR A 63 1.80 6.31 -3.09
C TYR A 63 2.48 6.23 -1.71
N ALA A 64 2.78 7.38 -1.12
CA ALA A 64 3.31 7.50 0.23
C ALA A 64 2.42 6.80 1.26
N ALA A 65 1.11 7.07 1.24
CA ALA A 65 0.17 6.42 2.15
C ALA A 65 0.09 4.89 1.94
N CYS A 66 0.35 4.39 0.73
CA CYS A 66 0.46 2.96 0.48
C CYS A 66 1.75 2.37 1.06
N LEU A 67 2.88 3.09 0.95
CA LEU A 67 4.15 2.69 1.56
C LEU A 67 4.06 2.66 3.09
N ASP A 68 3.49 3.71 3.71
CA ASP A 68 3.28 3.76 5.16
C ASP A 68 2.44 2.57 5.63
N ARG A 69 1.34 2.27 4.92
CA ARG A 69 0.49 1.12 5.20
C ARG A 69 1.24 -0.21 5.09
N ALA A 70 2.04 -0.38 4.03
CA ALA A 70 2.84 -1.59 3.84
C ALA A 70 3.90 -1.72 4.95
N GLY A 71 4.53 -0.61 5.33
CA GLY A 71 5.49 -0.51 6.43
C GLY A 71 4.92 -0.97 7.76
N VAL A 72 3.73 -0.48 8.13
CA VAL A 72 3.04 -0.90 9.36
C VAL A 72 2.74 -2.40 9.34
N ILE A 73 2.19 -2.92 8.22
CA ILE A 73 1.86 -4.35 8.10
C ILE A 73 3.11 -5.23 8.26
N LEU A 74 4.22 -4.85 7.63
CA LEU A 74 5.48 -5.61 7.72
C LEU A 74 6.14 -5.45 9.09
N GLY A 75 6.11 -4.25 9.67
CA GLY A 75 6.65 -3.93 10.99
C GLY A 75 5.95 -4.70 12.10
N ASP A 76 4.61 -4.71 12.11
CA ASP A 76 3.80 -5.43 13.10
C ASP A 76 4.12 -6.93 13.10
N GLU A 77 4.33 -7.53 11.92
CA GLU A 77 4.69 -8.94 11.81
C GLU A 77 6.12 -9.22 12.30
N ILE A 78 7.08 -8.35 11.98
CA ILE A 78 8.45 -8.46 12.48
C ILE A 78 8.46 -8.35 14.01
N GLU A 79 7.73 -7.38 14.59
CA GLU A 79 7.61 -7.20 16.03
C GLU A 79 6.97 -8.42 16.70
N ARG A 80 5.91 -8.97 16.11
CA ARG A 80 5.24 -10.18 16.61
C ARG A 80 6.21 -11.36 16.71
N ILE A 81 7.10 -11.52 15.73
CA ILE A 81 8.09 -12.61 15.69
C ILE A 81 9.25 -12.31 16.64
N ALA A 82 9.72 -11.07 16.69
CA ALA A 82 10.81 -10.63 17.55
C ALA A 82 10.46 -10.70 19.05
N GLY A 83 9.18 -10.50 19.39
CA GLY A 83 8.62 -10.66 20.73
C GLY A 83 8.42 -12.12 21.16
N GLY A 84 8.65 -13.09 20.27
CA GLY A 84 8.64 -14.51 20.60
C GLY A 84 9.99 -15.05 21.09
N ASP A 85 9.95 -16.25 21.64
CA ASP A 85 11.09 -16.89 22.33
C ASP A 85 12.17 -17.44 21.36
N ALA A 86 11.96 -17.29 20.05
CA ALA A 86 12.84 -17.81 19.01
C ALA A 86 14.18 -17.05 18.97
N VAL A 87 15.28 -17.79 18.86
CA VAL A 87 16.66 -17.26 18.83
C VAL A 87 17.50 -17.94 17.74
N GLY A 88 18.63 -17.31 17.37
CA GLY A 88 19.55 -17.86 16.38
C GLY A 88 18.90 -18.09 15.01
N ILE A 89 19.22 -19.21 14.36
CA ILE A 89 18.69 -19.57 13.04
C ILE A 89 17.16 -19.78 13.09
N ASP A 90 16.61 -20.27 14.21
CA ASP A 90 15.16 -20.48 14.37
C ASP A 90 14.37 -19.16 14.29
N ARG A 91 14.92 -18.08 14.86
CA ARG A 91 14.36 -16.73 14.68
C ARG A 91 14.37 -16.33 13.20
N GLY A 92 15.48 -16.55 12.50
CA GLY A 92 15.60 -16.22 11.08
C GLY A 92 14.58 -16.97 10.21
N ILE A 93 14.40 -18.27 10.44
CA ILE A 93 13.42 -19.08 9.72
C ILE A 93 12.00 -18.60 10.00
N ARG A 94 11.63 -18.35 11.26
CA ARG A 94 10.29 -17.83 11.61
C ARG A 94 10.02 -16.45 11.03
N THR A 95 11.01 -15.56 11.00
CA THR A 95 10.89 -14.25 10.35
C THR A 95 10.60 -14.41 8.86
N LEU A 96 11.32 -15.31 8.18
CA LEU A 96 11.07 -15.59 6.77
C LEU A 96 9.68 -16.21 6.54
N GLU A 97 9.28 -17.19 7.34
CA GLU A 97 7.94 -17.80 7.26
C GLU A 97 6.82 -16.79 7.53
N GLY A 98 6.97 -15.92 8.54
CA GLY A 98 5.99 -14.87 8.84
C GLY A 98 5.90 -13.82 7.75
N MET A 99 7.05 -13.37 7.20
CA MET A 99 7.07 -12.52 6.01
C MET A 99 6.34 -13.19 4.84
N PHE A 100 6.60 -14.47 4.56
CA PHE A 100 5.90 -15.20 3.51
C PHE A 100 4.40 -15.33 3.79
N SER A 101 3.97 -15.54 5.03
CA SER A 101 2.54 -15.61 5.39
C SER A 101 1.81 -14.27 5.21
N VAL A 102 2.51 -13.14 5.38
CA VAL A 102 1.96 -11.79 5.13
C VAL A 102 1.97 -11.45 3.65
N LEU A 103 2.99 -11.88 2.92
CA LEU A 103 3.15 -11.60 1.49
C LEU A 103 2.35 -12.55 0.60
N GLU A 104 2.07 -13.78 1.03
CA GLU A 104 1.37 -14.82 0.26
C GLU A 104 -0.02 -14.36 -0.21
N PRO A 105 -0.87 -13.72 0.62
CA PRO A 105 -2.15 -13.20 0.15
C PRO A 105 -2.01 -12.01 -0.79
N GLN A 106 -0.94 -11.21 -0.65
CA GLN A 106 -0.76 -9.94 -1.35
C GLN A 106 0.68 -9.75 -1.90
N PRO A 107 1.10 -10.54 -2.91
CA PRO A 107 2.48 -10.52 -3.42
C PRO A 107 2.93 -9.16 -3.99
N TYR A 108 1.95 -8.30 -4.33
CA TYR A 108 2.18 -6.95 -4.83
C TYR A 108 2.75 -6.01 -3.76
N LEU A 109 2.57 -6.28 -2.46
CA LEU A 109 3.14 -5.46 -1.38
C LEU A 109 4.67 -5.48 -1.40
N TRP A 110 5.27 -6.64 -1.71
CA TRP A 110 6.72 -6.73 -1.91
C TRP A 110 7.21 -5.83 -3.06
N ARG A 111 6.49 -5.86 -4.19
CA ARG A 111 6.83 -5.02 -5.35
C ARG A 111 6.61 -3.53 -5.11
N LEU A 112 5.68 -3.18 -4.23
CA LEU A 112 5.45 -1.80 -3.79
C LEU A 112 6.61 -1.29 -2.94
N SER A 113 7.07 -2.10 -1.97
CA SER A 113 8.22 -1.76 -1.12
C SER A 113 9.54 -1.72 -1.89
N PHE A 114 9.71 -2.57 -2.90
CA PHE A 114 10.93 -2.66 -3.71
C PHE A 114 10.73 -2.18 -5.15
N ASP A 115 9.88 -1.17 -5.37
CA ASP A 115 9.56 -0.68 -6.70
C ASP A 115 10.77 0.04 -7.35
N PRO A 116 11.39 -0.54 -8.41
CA PRO A 116 12.53 0.08 -9.07
C PRO A 116 12.16 1.32 -9.89
N THR A 117 10.86 1.57 -10.08
CA THR A 117 10.33 2.72 -10.83
C THR A 117 9.95 3.90 -9.93
N ALA A 118 10.06 3.74 -8.60
CA ALA A 118 9.86 4.82 -7.67
C ALA A 118 10.91 5.94 -7.91
N PRO A 119 10.53 7.23 -7.80
CA PRO A 119 11.47 8.34 -7.93
C PRO A 119 12.66 8.17 -6.98
N ALA A 120 13.88 8.20 -7.52
CA ALA A 120 15.11 8.08 -6.73
C ALA A 120 15.46 9.36 -5.94
N THR A 121 14.76 10.47 -6.20
CA THR A 121 14.95 11.77 -5.54
C THR A 121 13.61 12.50 -5.36
N GLY A 122 13.53 13.44 -4.41
CA GLY A 122 12.32 14.20 -4.06
C GLY A 122 11.53 13.59 -2.90
N ASP A 123 10.36 14.16 -2.59
CA ASP A 123 9.56 13.79 -1.40
C ASP A 123 9.19 12.30 -1.37
N VAL A 124 8.92 11.70 -2.52
CA VAL A 124 8.64 10.26 -2.65
C VAL A 124 9.87 9.40 -2.31
N ALA A 125 11.07 9.85 -2.65
CA ALA A 125 12.31 9.12 -2.37
C ALA A 125 12.61 9.08 -0.86
N GLY A 126 12.34 10.17 -0.14
CA GLY A 126 12.48 10.22 1.32
C GLY A 126 11.54 9.26 2.04
N ILE A 127 10.33 9.09 1.50
CA ILE A 127 9.31 8.19 2.07
C ILE A 127 9.65 6.72 1.78
N ALA A 128 10.10 6.40 0.57
CA ALA A 128 10.58 5.05 0.23
C ALA A 128 11.81 4.65 1.07
N ALA A 129 12.75 5.58 1.29
CA ALA A 129 13.95 5.35 2.10
C ALA A 129 13.68 5.14 3.60
N THR A 130 12.51 5.54 4.12
CA THR A 130 12.13 5.31 5.53
C THR A 130 11.61 3.88 5.74
N HIS A 131 11.24 3.18 4.66
CA HIS A 131 10.58 1.87 4.69
C HIS A 131 11.44 0.73 4.09
N THR A 132 12.65 1.02 3.62
CA THR A 132 13.62 0.06 3.05
C THR A 132 14.81 -0.10 3.99
#